data_AF-A0A7V9WNV6-F1
#
_entry.id   AF-A0A7V9WNV6-F1
#
_cell.length_a   1.000
_cell.length_b   1.000
_cell.length_c   1.000
_cell.angle_alpha   90.00
_cell.angle_beta   90.00
_cell.angle_gamma   90.00
#
_symmetry.space_group_name_H-M   'P 1'
#
loop_
_entity.id
_entity.type
_entity.pdbx_description
1 polymer ?
#
loop_
_entity_poly.entity_id
_entity_poly.type
_entity_poly.pdbx_seq_one_letter_code
_entity_poly.pdbx_strand_id
1 'polypeptide(L)'
;MPPGGWQQAPPAAGPAAYGGQLAGWGRRFAATIIDGLIIGIPALIITSLLGVGVLGATVSESAGGLVAALVGLFVTVLVFAVLALVYAPLTMMRSGEHNGQTFGKQIVGIRVIRTSGERMDFLWSALREVAIKTFGVAIVATATLYLAFLANYLWPLWDDENRALHDMAASTRVVRA
;
A
#
# COMPACT_ATOMS: atom_id res chain seq x y z
N MET A 1 17.87 42.84 -14.08
CA MET A 1 16.77 41.85 -14.10
C MET A 1 17.09 40.81 -13.05
N PRO A 2 16.25 40.56 -12.02
CA PRO A 2 16.57 39.52 -11.05
C PRO A 2 16.46 38.13 -11.71
N PRO A 3 17.51 37.31 -11.67
CA PRO A 3 17.47 35.92 -12.12
C PRO A 3 17.02 35.03 -10.96
N GLY A 4 15.92 34.30 -11.12
CA GLY A 4 15.43 33.39 -10.08
C GLY A 4 13.94 33.14 -10.13
N GLY A 5 13.41 32.80 -11.30
CA GLY A 5 12.07 32.23 -11.37
C GLY A 5 12.14 30.81 -10.83
N TRP A 6 11.68 30.59 -9.61
CA TRP A 6 11.29 29.25 -9.16
C TRP A 6 10.31 28.71 -10.20
N GLN A 7 10.79 27.79 -11.05
CA GLN A 7 9.94 27.09 -12.00
C GLN A 7 8.89 26.37 -11.18
N GLN A 8 7.67 26.91 -11.18
CA GLN A 8 6.53 26.24 -10.58
C GLN A 8 6.44 24.87 -11.23
N ALA A 9 6.40 23.81 -10.42
CA ALA A 9 6.16 22.47 -10.92
C ALA A 9 4.91 22.51 -11.83
N PRO A 10 4.91 21.82 -12.98
CA PRO A 10 3.77 21.82 -13.87
C PRO A 10 2.49 21.56 -13.08
N PRO A 11 1.41 22.33 -13.30
CA PRO A 11 0.17 22.13 -12.56
C PRO A 11 -0.23 20.66 -12.69
N ALA A 12 -0.36 19.98 -11.55
CA ALA A 12 -0.73 18.59 -11.49
C ALA A 12 -2.00 18.42 -12.33
N ALA A 13 -1.94 17.60 -13.38
CA ALA A 13 -3.03 17.55 -14.34
C ALA A 13 -4.33 17.14 -13.62
N GLY A 14 -5.45 17.76 -13.98
CA GLY A 14 -6.73 17.50 -13.31
C GLY A 14 -7.19 16.04 -13.49
N PRO A 15 -8.21 15.58 -12.73
CA PRO A 15 -8.74 14.22 -12.84
C PRO A 15 -9.10 13.78 -14.28
N ALA A 16 -9.56 14.74 -15.10
CA ALA A 16 -9.88 14.53 -16.51
C ALA A 16 -8.66 14.24 -17.40
N ALA A 17 -7.48 14.76 -17.05
CA ALA A 17 -6.25 14.55 -17.81
C ALA A 17 -5.72 13.11 -17.73
N TYR A 18 -6.20 12.33 -16.76
CA TYR A 18 -5.82 10.93 -16.58
C TYR A 18 -6.96 9.94 -16.89
N GLY A 19 -8.02 10.41 -17.54
CA GLY A 19 -9.00 9.55 -18.24
C GLY A 19 -9.99 8.78 -17.36
N GLY A 20 -10.17 9.11 -16.09
CA GLY A 20 -11.12 8.38 -15.23
C GLY A 20 -11.68 9.18 -14.07
N GLN A 21 -12.93 8.86 -13.69
CA GLN A 21 -13.55 9.37 -12.47
C GLN A 21 -12.72 8.92 -11.26
N LEU A 22 -12.47 9.82 -10.30
CA LEU A 22 -11.73 9.49 -9.09
C LEU A 22 -12.43 8.38 -8.29
N ALA A 23 -11.63 7.47 -7.73
CA ALA A 23 -12.15 6.40 -6.90
C ALA A 23 -12.46 6.92 -5.49
N GLY A 24 -13.72 6.81 -5.08
CA GLY A 24 -14.14 7.15 -3.73
C GLY A 24 -13.55 6.22 -2.66
N TRP A 25 -13.54 6.70 -1.42
CA TRP A 25 -12.96 6.02 -0.25
C TRP A 25 -13.43 4.57 -0.09
N GLY A 26 -14.73 4.30 -0.21
CA GLY A 26 -15.30 2.96 0.01
C GLY A 26 -14.74 1.89 -0.92
N ARG A 27 -14.48 2.21 -2.20
CA ARG A 27 -13.85 1.27 -3.14
C ARG A 27 -12.40 0.98 -2.76
N ARG A 28 -11.67 2.01 -2.32
CA ARG A 28 -10.29 1.87 -1.84
C ARG A 28 -10.22 1.00 -0.59
N PHE A 29 -11.16 1.18 0.33
CA PHE A 29 -11.29 0.37 1.53
C PHE A 29 -11.60 -1.08 1.20
N ALA A 30 -12.61 -1.33 0.35
CA ALA A 30 -12.96 -2.68 -0.10
C ALA A 30 -11.78 -3.37 -0.83
N ALA A 31 -11.07 -2.67 -1.71
CA ALA A 31 -9.85 -3.19 -2.35
C ALA A 31 -8.79 -3.59 -1.31
N THR A 32 -8.58 -2.77 -0.28
CA THR A 32 -7.59 -3.04 0.77
C THR A 32 -7.96 -4.29 1.58
N ILE A 33 -9.24 -4.50 1.88
CA ILE A 33 -9.70 -5.73 2.54
C ILE A 33 -9.45 -6.94 1.65
N ILE A 34 -9.84 -6.88 0.38
CA ILE A 34 -9.71 -8.02 -0.54
C ILE A 34 -8.23 -8.35 -0.76
N ASP A 35 -7.39 -7.37 -1.06
CA ASP A 35 -5.94 -7.56 -1.20
C ASP A 35 -5.32 -8.09 0.11
N GLY A 36 -5.78 -7.58 1.26
CA GLY A 36 -5.37 -8.04 2.58
C GLY A 36 -5.69 -9.51 2.83
N LEU A 37 -6.86 -10.00 2.38
CA LEU A 37 -7.22 -11.43 2.47
C LEU A 37 -6.39 -12.29 1.51
N ILE A 38 -6.15 -11.80 0.29
CA ILE A 38 -5.36 -12.52 -0.73
C ILE A 38 -3.92 -12.74 -0.25
N ILE A 39 -3.34 -11.80 0.47
CA ILE A 39 -1.99 -11.93 1.06
C ILE A 39 -2.07 -12.65 2.42
N GLY A 40 -3.04 -12.27 3.25
CA GLY A 40 -3.14 -12.71 4.64
C GLY A 40 -3.43 -14.19 4.80
N ILE A 41 -4.31 -14.78 3.98
CA ILE A 41 -4.63 -16.20 4.07
C ILE A 41 -3.39 -17.07 3.77
N PRO A 42 -2.66 -16.87 2.65
CA PRO A 42 -1.40 -17.58 2.41
C PRO A 42 -0.36 -17.34 3.50
N ALA A 43 -0.21 -16.11 4.00
CA ALA A 43 0.74 -15.80 5.08
C ALA A 43 0.42 -16.60 6.36
N LEU A 44 -0.86 -16.67 6.73
CA LEU A 44 -1.32 -17.46 7.89
C LEU A 44 -1.05 -18.96 7.69
N ILE A 45 -1.31 -19.50 6.50
CA ILE A 45 -1.04 -20.91 6.20
C ILE A 45 0.46 -21.19 6.31
N ILE A 46 1.31 -20.38 5.66
CA ILE A 46 2.77 -20.56 5.67
C ILE A 46 3.32 -20.50 7.10
N THR A 47 2.96 -19.47 7.86
CA THR A 47 3.45 -19.29 9.23
C THR A 47 2.95 -20.38 10.19
N SER A 48 1.75 -20.91 9.98
CA SER A 48 1.22 -22.05 10.74
C SER A 48 1.97 -23.34 10.41
N LEU A 49 2.25 -23.62 9.14
CA LEU A 49 3.03 -24.79 8.72
C LEU A 49 4.47 -24.77 9.23
N LEU A 50 5.05 -23.57 9.37
CA LEU A 50 6.37 -23.36 9.97
C LEU A 50 6.37 -23.47 11.51
N GLY A 51 5.19 -23.54 12.14
CA GLY A 51 5.06 -23.59 13.61
C GLY A 51 5.38 -22.28 14.33
N VAL A 52 5.34 -21.14 13.62
CA VAL A 52 5.79 -19.82 14.11
C VAL A 52 4.72 -18.73 14.05
N GLY A 53 3.48 -19.10 13.73
CA GLY A 53 2.37 -18.16 13.57
C GLY A 53 1.97 -17.44 14.87
N VAL A 54 1.77 -16.12 14.78
CA VAL A 54 1.42 -15.23 15.91
C VAL A 54 0.11 -15.65 16.62
N LEU A 55 -0.83 -16.27 15.92
CA LEU A 55 -2.11 -16.71 16.49
C LEU A 55 -2.01 -17.99 17.34
N GLY A 56 -0.92 -18.74 17.24
CA GLY A 56 -0.70 -20.01 17.96
C GLY A 56 0.42 -19.95 19.00
N ALA A 57 1.11 -18.81 19.13
CA ALA A 57 2.25 -18.67 20.03
C ALA A 57 1.77 -18.61 21.49
N THR A 58 2.00 -19.68 22.25
CA THR A 58 1.98 -19.62 23.71
C THR A 58 3.31 -19.04 24.17
N VAL A 59 3.28 -17.84 24.73
CA VAL A 59 4.49 -17.22 25.28
C VAL A 59 4.74 -17.84 26.65
N SER A 60 5.72 -18.73 26.72
CA SER A 60 6.28 -19.16 28.01
C SER A 60 6.97 -17.97 28.67
N GLU A 61 6.82 -17.81 29.99
CA GLU A 61 7.53 -16.78 30.78
C GLU A 61 9.06 -17.02 30.88
N SER A 62 9.55 -18.12 30.30
CA SER A 62 10.98 -18.37 30.19
C SER A 62 11.64 -17.44 29.16
N ALA A 63 12.94 -17.18 29.34
CA ALA A 63 13.74 -16.47 28.35
C ALA A 63 13.68 -17.15 26.96
N GLY A 64 13.62 -18.49 26.92
CA GLY A 64 13.43 -19.24 25.67
C GLY A 64 12.08 -19.01 25.01
N GLY A 65 11.01 -18.88 25.79
CA GLY A 65 9.67 -18.53 25.31
C GLY A 65 9.61 -17.15 24.67
N LEU A 66 10.25 -16.16 25.30
CA LEU A 66 10.36 -14.81 24.73
C LEU A 66 11.12 -14.81 23.41
N VAL A 67 12.26 -15.51 23.33
CA VAL A 67 13.04 -15.62 22.08
C VAL A 67 12.22 -16.27 20.97
N ALA A 68 11.50 -17.37 21.27
CA ALA A 68 10.65 -18.03 20.29
C ALA A 68 9.52 -17.12 19.78
N ALA A 69 8.90 -16.34 20.67
CA ALA A 69 7.86 -15.38 20.30
C ALA A 69 8.39 -14.25 19.39
N LEU A 70 9.57 -13.71 19.70
CA LEU A 70 10.22 -12.68 18.89
C LEU A 70 10.62 -13.22 17.51
N VAL A 71 11.16 -14.43 17.44
CA VAL A 71 11.47 -15.10 16.17
C VAL A 71 10.19 -15.34 15.37
N GLY A 72 9.12 -15.81 16.01
CA GLY A 72 7.84 -16.05 15.31
C GLY A 72 7.19 -14.78 14.78
N LEU A 73 7.23 -13.69 15.56
CA LEU A 73 6.81 -12.38 15.11
C LEU A 73 7.65 -11.91 13.92
N PHE A 74 8.98 -12.02 14.01
CA PHE A 74 9.90 -11.63 12.94
C PHE A 74 9.63 -12.41 11.65
N VAL A 75 9.51 -13.74 11.73
CA VAL A 75 9.21 -14.59 10.56
C VAL A 75 7.85 -14.24 9.97
N THR A 76 6.83 -14.00 10.81
CA THR A 76 5.50 -13.61 10.35
C THR A 76 5.55 -12.29 9.59
N VAL A 77 6.18 -11.25 10.15
CA VAL A 77 6.36 -9.96 9.48
C VAL A 77 7.13 -10.11 8.18
N LEU A 78 8.18 -10.93 8.15
CA LEU A 78 8.97 -11.19 6.96
C LEU A 78 8.15 -11.88 5.86
N VAL A 79 7.36 -12.90 6.19
CA VAL A 79 6.47 -13.58 5.23
C VAL A 79 5.47 -12.61 4.64
N PHE A 80 4.81 -11.80 5.47
CA PHE A 80 3.88 -10.77 5.01
C PHE A 80 4.56 -9.76 4.09
N ALA A 81 5.75 -9.27 4.46
CA ALA A 81 6.50 -8.29 3.68
C ALA A 81 6.89 -8.86 2.31
N VAL A 82 7.39 -10.10 2.26
CA VAL A 82 7.76 -10.78 1.00
C VAL A 82 6.52 -10.99 0.12
N LEU A 83 5.42 -11.50 0.67
CA LEU A 83 4.20 -11.70 -0.10
C LEU A 83 3.64 -10.38 -0.64
N ALA A 84 3.63 -9.31 0.15
CA ALA A 84 3.19 -7.99 -0.31
C ALA A 84 4.11 -7.42 -1.41
N LEU A 85 5.43 -7.58 -1.26
CA LEU A 85 6.44 -7.13 -2.23
C LEU A 85 6.40 -7.92 -3.55
N VAL A 86 5.98 -9.17 -3.52
CA VAL A 86 5.81 -9.97 -4.73
C VAL A 86 4.43 -9.68 -5.36
N TYR A 87 3.38 -9.73 -4.54
CA TYR A 87 2.00 -9.62 -5.01
C TYR A 87 1.67 -8.28 -5.67
N ALA A 88 1.88 -7.17 -4.95
CA ALA A 88 1.40 -5.87 -5.42
C ALA A 88 2.18 -5.38 -6.66
N PRO A 89 3.52 -5.45 -6.70
CA PRO A 89 4.29 -5.05 -7.88
C PRO A 89 4.04 -5.91 -9.11
N LEU A 90 3.98 -7.24 -8.96
CA LEU A 90 3.74 -8.14 -10.10
C LEU A 90 2.35 -7.96 -10.69
N THR A 91 1.33 -7.74 -9.85
CA THR A 91 -0.03 -7.52 -10.34
C THR A 91 -0.19 -6.14 -10.97
N MET A 92 0.42 -5.10 -10.40
CA MET A 92 0.30 -3.73 -10.90
C MET A 92 1.13 -3.42 -12.15
N MET A 93 2.25 -4.13 -12.38
CA MET A 93 3.07 -3.94 -13.58
C MET A 93 2.46 -4.51 -14.87
N ARG A 94 1.33 -5.23 -14.77
CA ARG A 94 0.66 -5.83 -15.93
C ARG A 94 0.36 -4.78 -17.00
N SER A 95 0.45 -5.16 -18.26
CA SER A 95 0.21 -4.28 -19.40
C SER A 95 -1.29 -4.14 -19.71
N GLY A 96 -1.63 -3.12 -20.51
CA GLY A 96 -3.00 -2.89 -20.98
C GLY A 96 -3.95 -2.36 -19.91
N GLU A 97 -5.19 -2.86 -19.93
CA GLU A 97 -6.29 -2.41 -19.07
C GLU A 97 -6.02 -2.67 -17.57
N HIS A 98 -5.22 -3.68 -17.28
CA HIS A 98 -4.89 -4.11 -15.91
C HIS A 98 -3.71 -3.37 -15.28
N ASN A 99 -3.08 -2.41 -15.99
CA ASN A 99 -1.95 -1.66 -15.44
C ASN A 99 -2.38 -0.84 -14.21
N GLY A 100 -1.59 -0.93 -13.15
CA GLY A 100 -1.86 -0.27 -11.88
C GLY A 100 -2.92 -0.96 -11.01
N GLN A 101 -3.26 -2.23 -11.29
CA GLN A 101 -4.29 -2.97 -10.56
C GLN A 101 -3.76 -4.25 -9.89
N THR A 102 -4.04 -4.37 -8.59
CA THR A 102 -4.06 -5.65 -7.85
C THR A 102 -5.37 -6.39 -8.13
N PHE A 103 -5.49 -7.66 -7.71
CA PHE A 103 -6.76 -8.37 -7.91
C PHE A 103 -7.91 -7.77 -7.09
N GLY A 104 -7.67 -7.30 -5.86
CA GLY A 104 -8.68 -6.60 -5.08
C GLY A 104 -9.13 -5.30 -5.76
N LYS A 105 -8.18 -4.53 -6.33
CA LYS A 105 -8.48 -3.33 -7.13
C LYS A 105 -9.29 -3.65 -8.39
N GLN A 106 -9.00 -4.77 -9.05
CA GLN A 106 -9.77 -5.26 -10.20
C GLN A 106 -11.21 -5.56 -9.83
N ILE A 107 -11.41 -6.30 -8.73
CA ILE A 107 -12.76 -6.71 -8.28
C ILE A 107 -13.64 -5.50 -7.98
N VAL A 108 -13.08 -4.41 -7.42
CA VAL A 108 -13.85 -3.19 -7.11
C VAL A 108 -13.84 -2.14 -8.23
N GLY A 109 -13.20 -2.44 -9.37
CA GLY A 109 -13.11 -1.57 -10.54
C GLY A 109 -12.37 -0.26 -10.28
N ILE A 110 -11.15 -0.33 -9.70
CA ILE A 110 -10.26 0.82 -9.51
C ILE A 110 -8.84 0.51 -9.99
N ARG A 111 -8.09 1.55 -10.38
CA ARG A 111 -6.70 1.44 -10.79
C ARG A 111 -5.86 2.61 -10.31
N VAL A 112 -4.58 2.35 -10.07
CA VAL A 112 -3.60 3.38 -9.72
C VAL A 112 -2.92 3.88 -10.99
N ILE A 113 -2.80 5.19 -11.11
CA ILE A 113 -2.13 5.86 -12.22
C ILE A 113 -1.07 6.82 -11.66
N ARG A 114 0.02 7.01 -12.42
CA ARG A 114 1.07 7.96 -12.05
C ARG A 114 0.67 9.35 -12.54
N THR A 115 0.97 10.39 -11.76
CA THR A 115 0.72 11.78 -12.20
C THR A 115 1.62 12.19 -13.37
N SER A 116 2.74 11.50 -13.58
CA SER A 116 3.56 11.68 -14.79
C SER A 116 2.90 11.14 -16.07
N GLY A 117 1.82 10.36 -15.97
CA GLY A 117 1.19 9.68 -17.11
C GLY A 117 1.95 8.43 -17.58
N GLU A 118 3.12 8.16 -17.00
CA GLU A 118 3.87 6.93 -17.29
C GLU A 118 3.15 5.69 -16.78
N ARG A 119 3.44 4.55 -17.42
CA ARG A 119 2.93 3.25 -16.99
C ARG A 119 3.44 2.91 -15.59
N MET A 120 2.65 2.14 -14.87
CA MET A 120 3.08 1.55 -13.62
C MET A 120 4.04 0.39 -13.93
N ASP A 121 5.30 0.52 -13.52
CA ASP A 121 6.29 -0.54 -13.61
C ASP A 121 6.47 -1.24 -12.25
N PHE A 122 7.28 -2.30 -12.22
CA PHE A 122 7.53 -3.05 -11.00
C PHE A 122 8.14 -2.17 -9.90
N LEU A 123 9.13 -1.36 -10.25
CA LEU A 123 9.91 -0.58 -9.27
C LEU A 123 9.06 0.51 -8.63
N TRP A 124 8.27 1.26 -9.41
CA TRP A 124 7.34 2.26 -8.91
C TRP A 124 6.22 1.63 -8.09
N SER A 125 5.72 0.46 -8.51
CA SER A 125 4.72 -0.28 -7.72
C SER A 125 5.28 -0.68 -6.36
N ALA A 126 6.51 -1.21 -6.33
CA ALA A 126 7.20 -1.61 -5.10
C ALA A 126 7.50 -0.40 -4.21
N LEU A 127 8.03 0.68 -4.77
CA LEU A 127 8.29 1.93 -4.05
C LEU A 127 7.00 2.45 -3.40
N ARG A 128 5.90 2.49 -4.15
CA ARG A 128 4.63 3.00 -3.64
C ARG A 128 4.01 2.09 -2.57
N GLU A 129 3.82 0.81 -2.87
CA GLU A 129 3.07 -0.11 -1.98
C GLU A 129 3.92 -0.55 -0.78
N VAL A 130 5.22 -0.78 -0.96
CA VAL A 130 6.10 -1.28 0.10
C VAL A 130 6.82 -0.14 0.81
N ALA A 131 7.62 0.66 0.09
CA ALA A 131 8.44 1.68 0.77
C ALA A 131 7.61 2.82 1.37
N ILE A 132 6.67 3.38 0.61
CA ILE A 132 5.89 4.54 1.06
C ILE A 132 4.70 4.09 1.91
N LYS A 133 3.83 3.25 1.36
CA LYS A 133 2.56 2.90 2.00
C LYS A 133 2.74 1.93 3.17
N THR A 134 3.63 0.95 3.08
CA THR A 134 3.85 -0.01 4.17
C THR A 134 4.86 0.54 5.18
N PHE A 135 6.11 0.76 4.78
CA PHE A 135 7.16 1.19 5.71
C PHE A 135 7.06 2.65 6.11
N GLY A 136 6.85 3.57 5.16
CA GLY A 136 6.77 5.00 5.44
C GLY A 136 5.61 5.33 6.39
N VAL A 137 4.43 4.78 6.13
CA VAL A 137 3.29 4.95 7.04
C VAL A 137 3.53 4.23 8.36
N ALA A 138 4.11 3.03 8.39
CA ALA A 138 4.35 2.31 9.63
C ALA A 138 5.34 3.03 10.56
N ILE A 139 6.43 3.58 10.04
CA ILE A 139 7.43 4.32 10.83
C ILE A 139 6.81 5.60 11.43
N VAL A 140 6.03 6.33 10.64
CA VAL A 140 5.37 7.54 11.14
C VAL A 140 4.22 7.18 12.09
N ALA A 141 3.53 6.07 11.85
CA ALA A 141 2.47 5.56 12.72
C ALA A 141 3.02 5.16 14.09
N THR A 142 4.12 4.40 14.16
CA THR A 142 4.70 3.99 15.45
C THR A 142 5.13 5.19 16.28
N ALA A 143 5.72 6.22 15.65
CA ALA A 143 6.09 7.47 16.31
C ALA A 143 4.89 8.31 16.78
N THR A 144 3.71 8.13 16.18
CA THR A 144 2.50 8.92 16.45
C THR A 144 1.40 8.14 17.16
N LEU A 145 1.73 7.01 17.80
CA LEU A 145 0.75 6.11 18.46
C LEU A 145 -0.37 5.67 17.49
N TYR A 146 0.00 5.36 16.26
CA TYR A 146 -0.86 4.93 15.15
C TYR A 146 -1.83 5.98 14.60
N LEU A 147 -1.79 7.23 15.07
CA LEU A 147 -2.62 8.31 14.53
C LEU A 147 -2.32 8.60 13.06
N ALA A 148 -1.05 8.55 12.63
CA ALA A 148 -0.69 8.75 11.23
C ALA A 148 -1.22 7.63 10.30
N PHE A 149 -1.39 6.41 10.82
CA PHE A 149 -2.01 5.32 10.07
C PHE A 149 -3.48 5.65 9.79
N LEU A 150 -4.23 6.02 10.84
CA LEU A 150 -5.63 6.44 10.70
C LEU A 150 -5.74 7.64 9.76
N ALA A 151 -4.92 8.67 9.95
CA ALA A 151 -4.90 9.83 9.07
C ALA A 151 -4.69 9.43 7.61
N ASN A 152 -3.71 8.57 7.30
CA ASN A 152 -3.45 8.12 5.93
C ASN A 152 -4.66 7.42 5.29
N TYR A 153 -5.40 6.60 6.03
CA TYR A 153 -6.55 5.88 5.50
C TYR A 153 -7.82 6.71 5.44
N LEU A 154 -8.04 7.63 6.38
CA LEU A 154 -9.23 8.49 6.39
C LEU A 154 -9.06 9.76 5.56
N TRP A 155 -7.84 10.20 5.25
CA TRP A 155 -7.56 11.41 4.45
C TRP A 155 -8.40 11.55 3.17
N PRO A 156 -8.65 10.48 2.38
CA PRO A 156 -9.46 10.59 1.18
C PRO A 156 -10.91 11.03 1.40
N LEU A 157 -11.42 11.00 2.64
CA LEU A 157 -12.75 11.51 2.99
C LEU A 157 -12.83 13.03 2.97
N TRP A 158 -11.70 13.73 3.10
CA TRP A 158 -11.62 15.19 3.18
C TRP A 158 -10.80 15.84 2.06
N ASP A 159 -10.08 15.07 1.25
CA ASP A 159 -9.34 15.57 0.09
C ASP A 159 -10.26 15.66 -1.14
N ASP A 160 -10.28 16.83 -1.79
CA ASP A 160 -11.11 17.09 -2.99
C ASP A 160 -10.80 16.12 -4.15
N GLU A 161 -9.57 15.58 -4.19
CA GLU A 161 -9.15 14.60 -5.18
C GLU A 161 -9.23 13.15 -4.67
N ASN A 162 -9.86 12.91 -3.50
CA ASN A 162 -9.96 11.61 -2.84
C ASN A 162 -8.60 10.89 -2.70
N ARG A 163 -7.48 11.60 -2.50
CA ARG A 163 -6.14 11.02 -2.36
C ARG A 163 -5.85 10.63 -0.92
N ALA A 164 -5.07 9.58 -0.73
CA ALA A 164 -4.49 9.26 0.58
C ALA A 164 -3.12 9.94 0.74
N LEU A 165 -2.60 10.08 1.97
CA LEU A 165 -1.29 10.69 2.21
C LEU A 165 -0.16 9.94 1.45
N HIS A 166 -0.24 8.61 1.38
CA HIS A 166 0.69 7.80 0.59
C HIS A 166 0.56 8.01 -0.93
N ASP A 167 -0.63 8.37 -1.43
CA ASP A 167 -0.81 8.67 -2.86
C ASP A 167 -0.11 9.96 -3.25
N MET A 168 -0.20 10.98 -2.38
CA MET A 168 0.47 12.26 -2.54
C MET A 168 1.99 12.06 -2.52
N ALA A 169 2.50 11.32 -1.53
CA ALA A 169 3.92 11.00 -1.42
C ALA A 169 4.44 10.21 -2.64
N ALA A 170 3.62 9.31 -3.19
CA ALA A 170 3.99 8.52 -4.36
C ALA A 170 3.70 9.20 -5.71
N SER A 171 3.16 10.42 -5.72
CA SER A 171 2.74 11.11 -6.96
C SER A 171 1.81 10.23 -7.81
N THR A 172 0.80 9.67 -7.17
CA THR A 172 -0.19 8.79 -7.81
C THR A 172 -1.62 9.23 -7.55
N ARG A 173 -2.52 8.79 -8.41
CA ARG A 173 -3.97 8.95 -8.25
C ARG A 173 -4.65 7.59 -8.40
N VAL A 174 -5.80 7.43 -7.76
CA VAL A 174 -6.64 6.23 -7.95
C VAL A 174 -7.91 6.64 -8.65
N VAL A 175 -8.14 6.03 -9.80
CA VAL A 175 -9.29 6.28 -10.66
C VAL A 175 -10.11 5.01 -10.79
N ARG A 176 -11.36 5.14 -11.24
CA ARG A 176 -12.16 4.00 -11.66
C ARG A 176 -11.47 3.35 -12.88
N ALA A 177 -11.42 2.02 -12.86
CA ALA A 177 -10.88 1.21 -13.95
C ALA A 177 -11.91 1.03 -15.07
#